data_AF-A0AAD5Q1Q2-F1
#
_entry.id   AF-A0AAD5Q1Q2-F1
#
_cell.length_a   1.000
_cell.length_b   1.000
_cell.length_c   1.000
_cell.angle_alpha   90.00
_cell.angle_beta   90.00
_cell.angle_gamma   90.00
#
_symmetry.space_group_name_H-M   'P 1'
#
loop_
_entity.id
_entity.type
_entity.pdbx_description
1 polymer ?
#
loop_
_entity_poly.entity_id
_entity_poly.type
_entity_poly.pdbx_seq_one_letter_code
_entity_poly.pdbx_strand_id
1 'polypeptide(L)'
;MAIGGADDIPTPDDDGRRGPHDFDATGMIVKDRPRRGFGLRAIGARMRLCPTGDCKQVIIDISGHHLIEHDPTGNATKNFARNFGLTQFNWTAPSSKTNEDGVNVTTSSTSATLAVNGATPAVTFKSEVSYFDGNTTAKNGEQLIDIPGGALKFAVWIENWPFLADGHTLHLGYRAIVRSRKGGKPRRRQQQGRDRKVDRLELAEDLFLDSPALAQIDGAMVQINTSLVVTPRQVIIDYAFPKFKTLYYDPVMTDEARNEGDGAASRSTPVPTTSSADSLRVYMAVNAVFVVLAVTMA
;
A
#
# COMPACT_ATOMS: atom_id res chain seq x y z
N MET A 1 25.84 -14.34 28.18
CA MET A 1 26.32 -14.28 26.78
C MET A 1 25.78 -12.98 26.21
N ALA A 2 26.62 -11.98 26.01
CA ALA A 2 26.19 -10.62 25.68
C ALA A 2 25.70 -10.53 24.23
N ILE A 3 24.56 -9.89 24.02
CA ILE A 3 23.89 -9.74 22.72
C ILE A 3 24.39 -8.43 22.10
N GLY A 4 24.93 -8.51 20.89
CA GLY A 4 25.48 -7.39 20.13
C GLY A 4 24.42 -6.36 19.76
N GLY A 5 24.82 -5.09 19.80
CA GLY A 5 23.99 -3.92 19.55
C GLY A 5 23.46 -3.82 18.12
N ALA A 6 22.39 -3.05 17.97
CA ALA A 6 21.63 -2.83 16.75
C ALA A 6 22.35 -1.98 15.66
N ASP A 7 23.68 -1.97 15.65
CA ASP A 7 24.50 -1.09 14.79
C ASP A 7 25.14 -1.82 13.58
N ASP A 8 25.04 -3.14 13.47
CA ASP A 8 25.64 -3.90 12.37
C ASP A 8 24.67 -4.16 11.20
N ILE A 9 24.11 -3.08 10.62
CA ILE A 9 23.49 -3.14 9.28
C ILE A 9 24.42 -2.43 8.29
N PRO A 10 24.97 -3.13 7.28
CA PRO A 10 25.86 -2.50 6.30
C PRO A 10 25.12 -1.39 5.54
N THR A 11 25.63 -0.16 5.63
CA THR A 11 25.23 0.91 4.72
C THR A 11 25.84 0.64 3.34
N PRO A 12 25.06 0.62 2.25
CA PRO A 12 25.64 0.52 0.92
C PRO A 12 26.38 1.81 0.56
N ASP A 13 27.61 1.64 0.08
CA ASP A 13 28.53 2.70 -0.32
C ASP A 13 27.90 3.71 -1.28
N ASP A 14 28.14 4.98 -0.97
CA ASP A 14 27.73 6.16 -1.71
C ASP A 14 28.78 6.47 -2.80
N ASP A 15 28.92 5.59 -3.79
CA ASP A 15 29.83 5.83 -4.91
C ASP A 15 29.12 6.64 -6.01
N GLY A 16 29.06 7.94 -5.76
CA GLY A 16 28.64 8.96 -6.71
C GLY A 16 29.62 9.05 -7.88
N ARG A 17 29.37 8.27 -8.94
CA ARG A 17 29.82 8.52 -10.33
C ARG A 17 29.24 7.47 -11.30
N ARG A 18 28.09 7.74 -11.91
CA ARG A 18 27.69 7.18 -13.23
C ARG A 18 26.87 8.19 -14.02
N GLY A 19 27.25 8.40 -15.28
CA GLY A 19 26.68 9.35 -16.24
C GLY A 19 25.26 9.01 -16.74
N PRO A 20 24.75 9.75 -17.74
CA PRO A 20 23.33 9.81 -18.09
C PRO A 20 22.93 8.62 -18.97
N HIS A 21 22.71 7.46 -18.38
CA HIS A 21 22.03 6.36 -19.06
C HIS A 21 20.95 5.79 -18.15
N ASP A 22 19.71 6.08 -18.55
CA ASP A 22 18.49 5.56 -17.97
C ASP A 22 18.34 4.09 -18.34
N PHE A 23 18.19 3.22 -17.33
CA PHE A 23 17.86 1.81 -17.53
C PHE A 23 16.48 1.52 -16.93
N ASP A 24 15.58 1.10 -17.82
CA ASP A 24 14.23 0.59 -17.56
C ASP A 24 14.30 -0.92 -17.25
N ALA A 25 13.34 -1.46 -16.51
CA ALA A 25 13.34 -2.82 -15.95
C ALA A 25 13.27 -3.96 -16.99
N THR A 26 13.47 -3.67 -18.28
CA THR A 26 13.47 -4.63 -19.39
C THR A 26 14.54 -4.36 -20.45
N GLY A 27 15.45 -3.39 -20.25
CA GLY A 27 16.48 -3.09 -21.27
C GLY A 27 15.93 -2.52 -22.59
N MET A 28 14.68 -2.05 -22.62
CA MET A 28 14.13 -1.34 -23.79
C MET A 28 14.16 0.18 -23.56
N ILE A 29 14.86 0.88 -24.45
CA ILE A 29 14.82 2.35 -24.54
C ILE A 29 13.46 2.73 -25.14
N VAL A 30 12.50 3.14 -24.30
CA VAL A 30 11.28 3.79 -24.77
C VAL A 30 11.62 5.23 -25.14
N LYS A 31 11.70 5.51 -26.45
CA LYS A 31 12.25 6.75 -27.01
C LYS A 31 11.30 7.97 -26.94
N ASP A 32 10.05 7.81 -26.55
CA ASP A 32 9.12 8.92 -26.36
C ASP A 32 8.24 8.67 -25.14
N ARG A 33 8.58 9.25 -23.99
CA ARG A 33 7.61 9.44 -22.91
C ARG A 33 7.08 10.88 -22.97
N PRO A 34 5.76 11.11 -22.96
CA PRO A 34 5.22 12.44 -22.75
C PRO A 34 5.78 13.01 -21.44
N ARG A 35 6.01 14.33 -21.40
CA ARG A 35 6.64 15.06 -20.28
C ARG A 35 5.84 15.02 -18.95
N ARG A 36 4.81 14.17 -18.86
CA ARG A 36 3.97 13.90 -17.69
C ARG A 36 3.73 12.39 -17.64
N GLY A 37 3.96 11.74 -16.49
CA GLY A 37 3.73 10.30 -16.36
C GLY A 37 4.29 9.73 -15.06
N PHE A 38 4.33 8.41 -14.94
CA PHE A 38 4.95 7.69 -13.83
C PHE A 38 6.22 6.98 -14.27
N GLY A 39 7.25 7.04 -13.43
CA GLY A 39 8.47 6.25 -13.59
C GLY A 39 8.60 5.23 -12.47
N LEU A 40 8.64 3.94 -12.81
CA LEU A 40 9.03 2.86 -11.89
C LEU A 40 10.41 2.35 -12.28
N ARG A 41 11.31 2.25 -11.30
CA ARG A 41 12.49 1.39 -11.41
C ARG A 41 12.50 0.43 -10.24
N ALA A 42 12.34 -0.85 -10.51
CA ALA A 42 12.36 -1.87 -9.48
C ALA A 42 13.57 -2.78 -9.66
N ILE A 43 14.36 -2.95 -8.60
CA ILE A 43 15.44 -3.94 -8.52
C ILE A 43 15.31 -4.60 -7.16
N GLY A 44 14.91 -5.88 -7.15
CA GLY A 44 14.64 -6.57 -5.90
C GLY A 44 13.44 -5.99 -5.15
N ALA A 45 13.55 -5.98 -3.83
CA ALA A 45 12.59 -5.36 -2.91
C ALA A 45 12.59 -3.83 -2.96
N ARG A 46 13.45 -3.20 -3.78
CA ARG A 46 13.56 -1.75 -3.91
C ARG A 46 12.82 -1.27 -5.16
N MET A 47 11.92 -0.32 -4.96
CA MET A 47 11.20 0.41 -5.98
C MET A 47 11.55 1.87 -5.88
N ARG A 48 11.85 2.48 -7.02
CA ARG A 48 11.98 3.92 -7.19
C ARG A 48 10.78 4.43 -7.96
N LEU A 49 10.06 5.35 -7.34
CA LEU A 49 8.84 5.93 -7.86
C LEU A 49 9.09 7.41 -8.15
N CYS A 50 8.59 7.85 -9.30
CA CYS A 50 8.69 9.24 -9.75
C CYS A 50 7.29 9.75 -10.07
N PRO A 51 6.58 10.33 -9.10
CA PRO A 51 5.20 10.79 -9.28
C PRO A 51 5.06 11.85 -10.40
N THR A 52 6.12 12.65 -10.62
CA THR A 52 6.18 13.65 -11.70
C THR A 52 6.59 13.06 -13.06
N GLY A 53 6.98 11.79 -13.11
CA GLY A 53 7.35 11.07 -14.32
C GLY A 53 8.77 11.25 -14.79
N ASP A 54 9.39 12.38 -14.45
CA ASP A 54 10.73 12.73 -14.90
C ASP A 54 11.84 12.39 -13.89
N CYS A 55 11.49 11.91 -12.69
CA CYS A 55 12.40 11.63 -11.57
C CYS A 55 13.32 12.80 -11.20
N LYS A 56 13.04 14.01 -11.69
CA LYS A 56 13.92 15.18 -11.47
C LYS A 56 13.48 15.95 -10.25
N GLN A 57 12.17 16.03 -10.02
CA GLN A 57 11.59 16.84 -8.95
C GLN A 57 11.47 16.06 -7.65
N VAL A 58 10.80 14.90 -7.70
CA VAL A 58 10.57 14.03 -6.55
C VAL A 58 10.94 12.59 -6.92
N ILE A 59 11.74 11.97 -6.05
CA ILE A 59 12.08 10.55 -6.10
C ILE A 59 11.68 9.94 -4.77
N ILE A 60 10.91 8.86 -4.82
CA ILE A 60 10.53 8.08 -3.66
C ILE A 60 11.16 6.71 -3.84
N ASP A 61 12.16 6.39 -3.03
CA ASP A 61 12.70 5.04 -2.95
C ASP A 61 11.97 4.30 -1.82
N ILE A 62 11.14 3.32 -2.16
CA ILE A 62 10.55 2.37 -1.21
C ILE A 62 11.36 1.08 -1.30
N SER A 63 11.75 0.52 -0.18
CA SER A 63 12.38 -0.79 -0.13
C SER A 63 11.85 -1.64 1.01
N GLY A 64 11.69 -2.95 0.80
CA GLY A 64 11.48 -3.88 1.90
C GLY A 64 12.56 -3.70 2.97
N HIS A 65 12.18 -3.61 4.23
CA HIS A 65 13.10 -3.47 5.36
C HIS A 65 13.20 -4.78 6.13
N HIS A 66 12.07 -5.27 6.63
CA HIS A 66 12.00 -6.51 7.39
C HIS A 66 10.67 -7.21 7.14
N LEU A 67 10.68 -8.53 7.34
CA LEU A 67 9.49 -9.36 7.42
C LEU A 67 9.73 -10.42 8.49
N ILE A 68 9.22 -10.16 9.69
CA ILE A 68 9.57 -10.91 10.90
C ILE A 68 8.36 -11.09 11.80
N GLU A 69 8.24 -12.28 12.38
CA GLU A 69 7.21 -12.57 13.36
C GLU A 69 7.67 -12.15 14.75
N HIS A 70 6.81 -11.46 15.49
CA HIS A 70 7.00 -11.06 16.87
C HIS A 70 6.05 -11.84 17.79
N ASP A 71 6.51 -12.11 19.01
CA ASP A 71 5.69 -12.68 20.07
C ASP A 71 4.77 -11.61 20.70
N PRO A 72 3.83 -11.97 21.58
CA PRO A 72 2.91 -11.01 22.20
C PRO A 72 3.59 -9.98 23.12
N THR A 73 4.86 -10.20 23.47
CA THR A 73 5.67 -9.25 24.24
C THR A 73 6.45 -8.27 23.35
N GLY A 74 6.35 -8.44 22.02
CA GLY A 74 7.00 -7.60 21.02
C GLY A 74 8.41 -8.07 20.65
N ASN A 75 8.87 -9.23 21.12
CA ASN A 75 10.19 -9.74 20.78
C ASN A 75 10.17 -10.49 19.44
N ALA A 76 11.20 -10.25 18.63
CA ALA A 76 11.44 -10.98 17.39
C ALA A 76 11.60 -12.48 17.64
N THR A 77 10.88 -13.29 16.87
CA THR A 77 10.96 -14.75 16.92
C THR A 77 11.98 -15.32 15.92
N LYS A 78 12.13 -16.65 15.91
CA LYS A 78 12.99 -17.34 14.91
C LYS A 78 12.43 -17.28 13.48
N ASN A 79 11.15 -16.96 13.30
CA ASN A 79 10.49 -16.92 12.00
C ASN A 79 10.64 -15.53 11.38
N PHE A 80 11.56 -15.42 10.43
CA PHE A 80 11.75 -14.22 9.64
C PHE A 80 12.22 -14.58 8.24
N ALA A 81 11.89 -13.72 7.27
CA ALA A 81 12.43 -13.82 5.93
C ALA A 81 13.85 -13.25 5.93
N ARG A 82 14.85 -14.13 5.78
CA ARG A 82 16.26 -13.70 5.70
C ARG A 82 16.44 -12.77 4.50
N ASN A 83 17.16 -11.67 4.72
CA ASN A 83 17.54 -10.72 3.68
C ASN A 83 16.35 -10.17 2.87
N PHE A 84 15.16 -10.04 3.46
CA PHE A 84 13.96 -9.58 2.75
C PHE A 84 14.18 -8.31 1.92
N GLY A 85 14.88 -7.31 2.47
CA GLY A 85 15.21 -6.08 1.74
C GLY A 85 16.25 -6.22 0.62
N LEU A 86 16.99 -7.33 0.57
CA LEU A 86 17.99 -7.66 -0.46
C LEU A 86 17.49 -8.75 -1.43
N THR A 87 16.32 -9.35 -1.17
CA THR A 87 15.71 -10.35 -2.05
C THR A 87 15.51 -9.76 -3.43
N GLN A 88 15.97 -10.49 -4.44
CA GLN A 88 15.70 -10.15 -5.83
C GLN A 88 14.29 -10.64 -6.20
N PHE A 89 13.46 -9.71 -6.65
CA PHE A 89 12.11 -9.93 -7.13
C PHE A 89 12.12 -9.65 -8.63
N ASN A 90 11.58 -10.59 -9.39
CA ASN A 90 11.39 -10.43 -10.83
C ASN A 90 10.06 -9.73 -11.04
N TRP A 91 10.13 -8.43 -11.31
CA TRP A 91 8.95 -7.62 -11.60
C TRP A 91 8.51 -7.82 -13.05
N THR A 92 7.20 -7.88 -13.29
CA THR A 92 6.64 -7.91 -14.63
C THR A 92 6.85 -6.57 -15.34
N ALA A 93 6.93 -6.61 -16.67
CA ALA A 93 6.93 -5.40 -17.47
C ALA A 93 5.66 -4.58 -17.16
N PRO A 94 5.76 -3.26 -16.91
CA PRO A 94 4.60 -2.43 -16.66
C PRO A 94 3.58 -2.53 -17.80
N SER A 95 2.31 -2.67 -17.46
CA SER A 95 1.21 -2.74 -18.43
C SER A 95 0.08 -1.82 -18.02
N SER A 96 -0.49 -1.11 -18.99
CA SER A 96 -1.59 -0.16 -18.76
C SER A 96 -2.92 -0.75 -19.21
N LYS A 97 -3.94 -0.63 -18.37
CA LYS A 97 -5.32 -0.98 -18.68
C LYS A 97 -6.27 0.07 -18.14
N THR A 98 -7.35 0.31 -18.86
CA THR A 98 -8.44 1.17 -18.37
C THR A 98 -9.26 0.38 -17.36
N ASN A 99 -9.50 0.95 -16.17
CA ASN A 99 -10.36 0.35 -15.15
C ASN A 99 -11.85 0.61 -15.44
N GLU A 100 -12.73 0.15 -14.55
CA GLU A 100 -14.18 0.29 -14.69
C GLU A 100 -14.66 1.77 -14.71
N ASP A 101 -13.89 2.67 -14.08
CA ASP A 101 -14.17 4.10 -14.03
C ASP A 101 -13.63 4.86 -15.26
N GLY A 102 -13.05 4.18 -16.25
CA GLY A 102 -12.46 4.81 -17.44
C GLY A 102 -11.07 5.41 -17.22
N VAL A 103 -10.44 5.13 -16.08
CA VAL A 103 -9.09 5.62 -15.73
C VAL A 103 -8.04 4.61 -16.16
N ASN A 104 -6.99 5.10 -16.82
CA ASN A 104 -5.83 4.27 -17.15
C ASN A 104 -5.02 3.98 -15.89
N VAL A 105 -4.78 2.70 -15.65
CA VAL A 105 -3.99 2.20 -14.53
C VAL A 105 -2.81 1.42 -15.07
N THR A 106 -1.60 1.84 -14.71
CA THR A 106 -0.36 1.17 -15.09
C THR A 106 0.12 0.31 -13.93
N THR A 107 0.25 -1.00 -14.14
CA THR A 107 0.56 -1.97 -13.08
C THR A 107 1.84 -2.75 -13.38
N SER A 108 2.57 -3.11 -12.33
CA SER A 108 3.69 -4.06 -12.36
C SER A 108 3.63 -4.90 -11.09
N SER A 109 3.94 -6.19 -11.19
CA SER A 109 3.80 -7.13 -10.09
C SER A 109 4.96 -8.10 -10.02
N THR A 110 5.14 -8.71 -8.86
CA THR A 110 6.11 -9.77 -8.63
C THR A 110 5.52 -10.83 -7.72
N SER A 111 6.00 -12.06 -7.86
CA SER A 111 5.69 -13.16 -6.97
C SER A 111 6.97 -13.92 -6.67
N ALA A 112 7.15 -14.32 -5.42
CA ALA A 112 8.31 -15.05 -4.96
C ALA A 112 7.95 -15.99 -3.82
N THR A 113 8.76 -17.04 -3.71
CA THR A 113 8.74 -17.95 -2.58
C THR A 113 9.83 -17.52 -1.60
N LEU A 114 9.43 -17.07 -0.40
CA LEU A 114 10.34 -16.63 0.64
C LEU A 114 10.77 -17.78 1.53
N ALA A 115 12.08 -17.92 1.73
CA ALA A 115 12.63 -18.81 2.74
C ALA A 115 12.48 -18.17 4.12
N VAL A 116 11.61 -18.75 4.95
CA VAL A 116 11.50 -18.40 6.37
C VAL A 116 12.36 -19.37 7.17
N ASN A 117 13.16 -18.80 8.07
CA ASN A 117 14.12 -19.56 8.84
C ASN A 117 13.43 -20.66 9.67
N GLY A 118 13.74 -21.93 9.39
CA GLY A 118 13.25 -23.08 10.15
C GLY A 118 11.82 -23.53 9.82
N ALA A 119 11.26 -23.11 8.68
CA ALA A 119 9.89 -23.45 8.31
C ALA A 119 9.74 -24.05 6.90
N THR A 120 8.85 -25.04 6.81
CA THR A 120 8.31 -25.64 5.58
C THR A 120 6.80 -25.81 5.76
N PRO A 121 5.95 -25.49 4.74
CA PRO A 121 6.29 -25.08 3.38
C PRO A 121 6.81 -23.64 3.31
N ALA A 122 7.34 -23.28 2.14
CA ALA A 122 7.85 -21.95 1.90
C ALA A 122 6.70 -20.92 1.76
N VAL A 123 6.96 -19.68 2.14
CA VAL A 123 5.97 -18.59 2.16
C VAL A 123 5.77 -18.05 0.76
N THR A 124 4.53 -17.88 0.34
CA THR A 124 4.22 -17.17 -0.91
C THR A 124 4.13 -15.68 -0.62
N PHE A 125 4.91 -14.88 -1.32
CA PHE A 125 4.87 -13.42 -1.28
C PHE A 125 4.57 -12.90 -2.68
N LYS A 126 3.52 -12.09 -2.80
CA LYS A 126 3.23 -11.34 -4.03
C LYS A 126 3.18 -9.86 -3.68
N SER A 127 3.63 -9.03 -4.60
CA SER A 127 3.43 -7.59 -4.53
C SER A 127 3.03 -7.02 -5.88
N GLU A 128 2.25 -5.95 -5.86
CA GLU A 128 1.81 -5.23 -7.05
C GLU A 128 1.84 -3.73 -6.79
N VAL A 129 2.35 -2.99 -7.75
CA VAL A 129 2.31 -1.52 -7.77
C VAL A 129 1.38 -1.09 -8.89
N SER A 130 0.48 -0.17 -8.58
CA SER A 130 -0.48 0.38 -9.54
C SER A 130 -0.47 1.90 -9.51
N TYR A 131 -0.23 2.52 -10.66
CA TYR A 131 -0.28 3.97 -10.86
C TYR A 131 -1.56 4.37 -11.58
N PHE A 132 -2.25 5.39 -11.07
CA PHE A 132 -3.53 5.84 -11.58
C PHE A 132 -3.36 7.17 -12.33
N ASP A 133 -3.74 7.23 -13.61
CA ASP A 133 -3.59 8.44 -14.44
C ASP A 133 -4.63 9.53 -14.11
N GLY A 134 -5.71 9.17 -13.41
CA GLY A 134 -6.83 10.06 -13.07
C GLY A 134 -7.52 9.66 -11.76
N ASN A 135 -8.48 10.48 -11.32
CA ASN A 135 -9.25 10.21 -10.11
C ASN A 135 -10.18 9.01 -10.30
N THR A 136 -10.19 8.09 -9.35
CA THR A 136 -11.01 6.86 -9.40
C THR A 136 -11.28 6.36 -7.98
N THR A 137 -11.99 5.24 -7.87
CA THR A 137 -12.04 4.46 -6.64
C THR A 137 -11.31 3.14 -6.84
N ALA A 138 -10.70 2.60 -5.78
CA ALA A 138 -10.36 1.17 -5.78
C ALA A 138 -10.63 0.52 -4.44
N LYS A 139 -10.66 -0.81 -4.49
CA LYS A 139 -10.88 -1.64 -3.31
C LYS A 139 -9.58 -1.90 -2.56
N ASN A 140 -9.68 -1.98 -1.25
CA ASN A 140 -8.76 -2.67 -0.35
C ASN A 140 -9.59 -3.75 0.37
N GLY A 141 -9.62 -4.96 -0.19
CA GLY A 141 -10.55 -6.01 0.20
C GLY A 141 -11.98 -5.58 -0.13
N GLU A 142 -12.80 -5.39 0.90
CA GLU A 142 -14.18 -4.91 0.75
C GLU A 142 -14.33 -3.39 0.91
N GLN A 143 -13.26 -2.69 1.33
CA GLN A 143 -13.30 -1.24 1.54
C GLN A 143 -13.05 -0.50 0.22
N LEU A 144 -13.93 0.43 -0.15
CA LEU A 144 -13.68 1.39 -1.23
C LEU A 144 -12.85 2.57 -0.72
N ILE A 145 -11.89 3.01 -1.52
CA ILE A 145 -10.99 4.13 -1.22
C ILE A 145 -10.95 5.04 -2.44
N ASP A 146 -11.10 6.33 -2.23
CA ASP A 146 -10.90 7.36 -3.25
C ASP A 146 -9.40 7.48 -3.59
N ILE A 147 -9.08 7.42 -4.87
CA ILE A 147 -7.70 7.45 -5.37
C ILE A 147 -7.55 8.64 -6.29
N PRO A 148 -6.73 9.63 -5.93
CA PRO A 148 -6.49 10.76 -6.80
C PRO A 148 -5.60 10.38 -7.99
N GLY A 149 -5.74 11.12 -9.08
CA GLY A 149 -4.86 11.01 -10.24
C GLY A 149 -3.42 11.31 -9.84
N GLY A 150 -2.50 10.42 -10.23
CA GLY A 150 -1.11 10.45 -9.81
C GLY A 150 -0.80 9.61 -8.58
N ALA A 151 -1.80 8.99 -7.95
CA ALA A 151 -1.59 8.12 -6.81
C ALA A 151 -0.97 6.78 -7.19
N LEU A 152 -0.34 6.18 -6.20
CA LEU A 152 0.29 4.86 -6.27
C LEU A 152 -0.31 3.94 -5.24
N LYS A 153 -0.77 2.77 -5.67
CA LYS A 153 -1.15 1.68 -4.78
C LYS A 153 -0.03 0.66 -4.69
N PHE A 154 0.16 0.10 -3.52
CA PHE A 154 1.18 -0.90 -3.25
C PHE A 154 0.54 -2.07 -2.53
N ALA A 155 0.04 -3.02 -3.30
CA ALA A 155 -0.61 -4.21 -2.78
C ALA A 155 0.41 -5.28 -2.42
N VAL A 156 0.13 -5.99 -1.32
CA VAL A 156 0.90 -7.15 -0.86
C VAL A 156 -0.04 -8.31 -0.57
N TRP A 157 0.41 -9.50 -0.92
CA TRP A 157 -0.21 -10.75 -0.52
C TRP A 157 0.84 -11.64 0.14
N ILE A 158 0.48 -12.22 1.28
CA ILE A 158 1.32 -13.18 1.98
C ILE A 158 0.47 -14.39 2.33
N GLU A 159 0.98 -15.57 1.99
CA GLU A 159 0.30 -16.83 2.30
C GLU A 159 1.25 -17.81 2.97
N ASN A 160 0.68 -18.68 3.80
CA ASN A 160 1.39 -19.76 4.47
C ASN A 160 2.52 -19.28 5.40
N TRP A 161 2.35 -18.11 6.04
CA TRP A 161 3.30 -17.69 7.07
C TRP A 161 3.30 -18.68 8.24
N PRO A 162 4.46 -19.22 8.65
CA PRO A 162 4.54 -20.38 9.53
C PRO A 162 4.48 -20.01 11.02
N PHE A 163 3.46 -19.23 11.44
CA PHE A 163 3.33 -18.70 12.80
C PHE A 163 3.61 -19.74 13.90
N LEU A 164 4.43 -19.36 14.90
CA LEU A 164 4.83 -20.25 15.99
C LEU A 164 3.71 -20.48 17.01
N ALA A 165 2.87 -19.47 17.25
CA ALA A 165 1.78 -19.56 18.20
C ALA A 165 0.63 -18.60 17.84
N ASP A 166 -0.51 -18.82 18.48
CA ASP A 166 -1.60 -17.86 18.46
C ASP A 166 -1.21 -16.60 19.25
N GLY A 167 -1.66 -15.43 18.79
CA GLY A 167 -1.31 -14.14 19.38
C GLY A 167 0.01 -13.53 18.90
N HIS A 168 0.81 -14.27 18.13
CA HIS A 168 1.96 -13.70 17.42
C HIS A 168 1.51 -12.79 16.26
N THR A 169 2.34 -11.81 15.94
CA THR A 169 2.10 -10.85 14.84
C THR A 169 3.21 -10.90 13.81
N LEU A 170 2.86 -10.73 12.54
CA LEU A 170 3.82 -10.53 11.47
C LEU A 170 4.05 -9.04 11.27
N HIS A 171 5.30 -8.61 11.39
CA HIS A 171 5.74 -7.24 11.12
C HIS A 171 6.31 -7.15 9.72
N LEU A 172 5.72 -6.28 8.90
CA LEU A 172 6.14 -5.96 7.55
C LEU A 172 6.61 -4.51 7.52
N GLY A 173 7.93 -4.35 7.49
CA GLY A 173 8.59 -3.06 7.43
C GLY A 173 8.92 -2.64 6.00
N TYR A 174 8.54 -1.42 5.64
CA TYR A 174 9.03 -0.71 4.46
C TYR A 174 9.87 0.48 4.87
N ARG A 175 11.02 0.63 4.21
CA ARG A 175 11.84 1.83 4.27
C ARG A 175 11.47 2.73 3.11
N ALA A 176 11.08 3.96 3.40
CA ALA A 176 10.87 5.01 2.43
C ALA A 176 11.96 6.10 2.56
N ILE A 177 12.60 6.44 1.45
CA ILE A 177 13.48 7.60 1.33
C ILE A 177 12.87 8.53 0.29
N VAL A 178 12.57 9.75 0.68
CA VAL A 178 12.09 10.77 -0.24
C VAL A 178 13.20 11.77 -0.52
N ARG A 179 13.39 12.07 -1.82
CA ARG A 179 14.29 13.12 -2.28
C ARG A 179 13.45 14.09 -3.10
N SER A 180 13.30 15.31 -2.62
CA SER A 180 12.56 16.38 -3.30
C SER A 180 13.49 17.55 -3.57
N ARG A 181 13.38 18.17 -4.75
CA ARG A 181 14.08 19.42 -5.10
C ARG A 181 13.67 20.60 -4.21
N LYS A 182 12.42 20.63 -3.75
CA LYS A 182 11.94 21.68 -2.84
C LYS A 182 12.59 21.61 -1.46
N GLY A 183 13.18 20.45 -1.12
CA GLY A 183 13.72 20.18 0.20
C GLY A 183 12.57 19.97 1.19
N GLY A 184 12.53 18.82 1.83
CA GLY A 184 11.51 18.51 2.83
C GLY A 184 12.01 17.39 3.71
N LYS A 185 11.94 17.59 5.03
CA LYS A 185 12.20 16.49 5.97
C LYS A 185 10.91 15.68 6.11
N PRO A 186 10.99 14.34 6.18
CA PRO A 186 9.81 13.54 6.50
C PRO A 186 9.19 14.00 7.82
N ARG A 187 7.85 14.05 7.88
CA ARG A 187 7.12 14.55 9.06
C ARG A 187 5.99 13.60 9.42
N ARG A 188 5.89 13.27 10.70
CA ARG A 188 4.69 12.59 11.19
C ARG A 188 3.57 13.62 11.33
N ARG A 189 2.61 13.59 10.40
CA ARG A 189 1.28 14.19 10.60
C ARG A 189 0.25 13.09 10.44
N GLN A 190 -0.16 12.50 11.56
CA GLN A 190 -1.27 11.58 11.57
C GLN A 190 -2.55 12.40 11.44
N GLN A 191 -3.09 12.44 10.23
CA GLN A 191 -4.42 13.00 9.98
C GLN A 191 -5.39 11.83 9.85
N GLN A 192 -6.52 11.90 10.56
CA GLN A 192 -7.64 11.02 10.23
C GLN A 192 -8.12 11.41 8.83
N GLY A 193 -8.12 10.44 7.90
CA GLY A 193 -8.80 10.60 6.62
C GLY A 193 -10.29 10.96 6.82
N ARG A 194 -10.97 11.37 5.75
CA ARG A 194 -12.44 11.62 5.79
C ARG A 194 -13.20 10.43 6.37
N ASP A 195 -12.70 9.21 6.10
CA ASP A 195 -13.02 8.01 6.85
C ASP A 195 -11.97 7.78 7.94
N ARG A 196 -12.41 7.66 9.19
CA ARG A 196 -11.59 7.42 10.41
C ARG A 196 -10.79 6.11 10.42
N LYS A 197 -10.62 5.48 9.26
CA LYS A 197 -10.07 4.14 9.02
C LYS A 197 -8.79 4.17 8.17
N VAL A 198 -8.20 5.34 7.95
CA VAL A 198 -6.95 5.49 7.19
C VAL A 198 -6.00 6.36 8.00
N ASP A 199 -4.81 5.82 8.29
CA ASP A 199 -3.69 6.57 8.84
C ASP A 199 -2.96 7.26 7.70
N ARG A 200 -3.03 8.59 7.65
CA ARG A 200 -2.28 9.38 6.68
C ARG A 200 -0.92 9.78 7.23
N LEU A 201 0.12 9.65 6.42
CA LEU A 201 1.51 9.95 6.78
C LEU A 201 2.18 10.81 5.73
N GLU A 202 2.64 12.00 6.11
CA GLU A 202 3.43 12.88 5.25
C GLU A 202 4.89 12.39 5.13
N LEU A 203 5.26 11.81 3.99
CA LEU A 203 6.61 11.33 3.72
C LEU A 203 7.57 12.45 3.29
N ALA A 204 7.05 13.49 2.65
CA ALA A 204 7.72 14.74 2.32
C ALA A 204 6.67 15.84 2.08
N GLU A 205 7.12 17.07 1.84
CA GLU A 205 6.21 18.17 1.47
C GLU A 205 5.31 17.74 0.30
N ASP A 206 4.00 17.82 0.54
CA ASP A 206 2.91 17.43 -0.35
C ASP A 206 2.82 15.93 -0.71
N LEU A 207 3.66 15.05 -0.14
CA LEU A 207 3.65 13.61 -0.42
C LEU A 207 3.18 12.82 0.80
N PHE A 208 2.11 12.04 0.61
CA PHE A 208 1.44 11.30 1.67
C PHE A 208 1.38 9.80 1.37
N LEU A 209 1.44 9.00 2.44
CA LEU A 209 1.11 7.58 2.46
C LEU A 209 -0.15 7.42 3.30
N ASP A 210 -1.21 7.00 2.65
CA ASP A 210 -2.50 6.66 3.22
C ASP A 210 -2.54 5.16 3.47
N SER A 211 -2.36 4.76 4.72
CA SER A 211 -2.34 3.38 5.19
C SER A 211 -3.71 2.97 5.74
N PRO A 212 -4.45 2.06 5.08
CA PRO A 212 -5.71 1.57 5.64
C PRO A 212 -5.50 0.93 7.01
N ALA A 213 -6.41 1.19 7.95
CA ALA A 213 -6.40 0.59 9.29
C ALA A 213 -6.88 -0.85 9.29
N LEU A 214 -7.41 -1.34 8.16
CA LEU A 214 -7.91 -2.70 7.99
C LEU A 214 -7.12 -3.42 6.89
N ALA A 215 -6.82 -4.69 7.14
CA ALA A 215 -6.30 -5.63 6.16
C ALA A 215 -7.31 -6.76 5.93
N GLN A 216 -7.28 -7.39 4.76
CA GLN A 216 -8.06 -8.58 4.50
C GLN A 216 -7.27 -9.81 4.95
N ILE A 217 -7.68 -10.41 6.05
CA ILE A 217 -7.05 -11.58 6.67
C ILE A 217 -8.03 -12.74 6.63
N ASP A 218 -7.63 -13.84 5.98
CA ASP A 218 -8.45 -15.05 5.83
C ASP A 218 -9.86 -14.76 5.28
N GLY A 219 -9.95 -13.74 4.41
CA GLY A 219 -11.20 -13.26 3.80
C GLY A 219 -11.97 -12.21 4.60
N ALA A 220 -11.63 -11.97 5.87
CA ALA A 220 -12.28 -10.98 6.73
C ALA A 220 -11.49 -9.67 6.83
N MET A 221 -12.19 -8.54 7.00
CA MET A 221 -11.54 -7.24 7.25
C MET A 221 -11.17 -7.13 8.74
N VAL A 222 -9.88 -7.13 9.03
CA VAL A 222 -9.32 -7.14 10.40
C VAL A 222 -8.53 -5.88 10.65
N GLN A 223 -8.69 -5.28 11.83
CA GLN A 223 -7.92 -4.11 12.23
C GLN A 223 -6.46 -4.48 12.46
N ILE A 224 -5.56 -3.65 11.92
CA ILE A 224 -4.12 -3.79 12.06
C ILE A 224 -3.53 -2.57 12.76
N ASN A 225 -2.30 -2.73 13.26
CA ASN A 225 -1.56 -1.63 13.84
C ASN A 225 -0.47 -1.18 12.86
N THR A 226 -0.36 0.14 12.70
CA THR A 226 0.73 0.77 11.94
C THR A 226 1.61 1.54 12.89
N SER A 227 2.92 1.33 12.82
CA SER A 227 3.90 2.09 13.57
C SER A 227 4.92 2.73 12.64
N LEU A 228 5.52 3.83 13.08
CA LEU A 228 6.37 4.67 12.25
C LEU A 228 7.63 5.06 12.99
N VAL A 229 8.78 4.82 12.37
CA VAL A 229 10.07 5.36 12.80
C VAL A 229 10.54 6.38 11.78
N VAL A 230 10.47 7.65 12.15
CA VAL A 230 10.90 8.77 11.30
C VAL A 230 12.30 9.22 11.73
N THR A 231 13.21 9.24 10.78
CA THR A 231 14.57 9.81 10.96
C THR A 231 14.78 10.94 9.95
N PRO A 232 15.84 11.76 10.08
CA PRO A 232 16.11 12.82 9.13
C PRO A 232 16.32 12.38 7.68
N ARG A 233 16.65 11.10 7.44
CA ARG A 233 17.00 10.57 6.11
C ARG A 233 16.01 9.55 5.55
N GLN A 234 15.18 8.95 6.41
CA GLN A 234 14.29 7.86 6.03
C GLN A 234 13.10 7.77 6.97
N VAL A 235 12.03 7.17 6.47
CA VAL A 235 10.89 6.70 7.25
C VAL A 235 10.88 5.17 7.18
N ILE A 236 10.69 4.52 8.30
CA ILE A 236 10.33 3.10 8.35
C ILE A 236 8.85 3.04 8.72
N ILE A 237 8.04 2.49 7.82
CA ILE A 237 6.65 2.15 8.07
C ILE A 237 6.59 0.68 8.41
N ASP A 238 6.03 0.35 9.56
CA ASP A 238 5.90 -1.04 10.02
C ASP A 238 4.43 -1.37 10.27
N TYR A 239 3.95 -2.41 9.59
CA TYR A 239 2.60 -2.93 9.71
C TYR A 239 2.61 -4.23 10.49
N ALA A 240 1.83 -4.29 11.56
CA ALA A 240 1.67 -5.48 12.39
C ALA A 240 0.35 -6.18 12.07
N PHE A 241 0.45 -7.38 11.50
CA PHE A 241 -0.68 -8.23 11.16
C PHE A 241 -0.82 -9.36 12.19
N PRO A 242 -2.04 -9.65 12.71
CA PRO A 242 -2.25 -10.85 13.52
C PRO A 242 -2.03 -12.12 12.69
N LYS A 243 -1.94 -13.28 13.34
CA LYS A 243 -1.84 -14.58 12.68
C LYS A 243 -2.90 -14.76 11.58
N PHE A 244 -2.47 -15.29 10.43
CA PHE A 244 -3.30 -15.50 9.24
C PHE A 244 -2.85 -16.74 8.45
N LYS A 245 -3.73 -17.26 7.57
CA LYS A 245 -3.34 -18.15 6.47
C LYS A 245 -3.11 -17.38 5.18
N THR A 246 -3.97 -16.42 4.90
CA THR A 246 -3.86 -15.48 3.76
C THR A 246 -4.00 -14.05 4.24
N LEU A 247 -3.16 -13.18 3.70
CA LEU A 247 -3.16 -11.74 3.92
C LEU A 247 -3.24 -11.03 2.58
N TYR A 248 -4.07 -10.00 2.50
CA TYR A 248 -4.01 -8.94 1.51
C TYR A 248 -4.06 -7.57 2.18
N TYR A 249 -3.16 -6.68 1.75
CA TYR A 249 -3.10 -5.31 2.25
C TYR A 249 -2.62 -4.37 1.15
N ASP A 250 -3.23 -3.18 1.05
CA ASP A 250 -3.05 -2.29 -0.09
C ASP A 250 -3.05 -0.80 0.28
N PRO A 251 -1.93 -0.28 0.82
CA PRO A 251 -1.73 1.13 1.08
C PRO A 251 -1.67 1.98 -0.21
N VAL A 252 -2.06 3.25 -0.08
CA VAL A 252 -2.08 4.24 -1.16
C VAL A 252 -1.08 5.34 -0.86
N MET A 253 -0.38 5.85 -1.87
CA MET A 253 0.53 6.98 -1.77
C MET A 253 0.07 8.07 -2.72
N THR A 254 -0.06 9.29 -2.23
CA THR A 254 -0.71 10.42 -2.91
C THR A 254 0.16 11.68 -2.86
N ASP A 255 0.08 12.51 -3.89
CA ASP A 255 0.66 13.87 -3.91
C ASP A 255 -0.49 14.87 -3.79
N GLU A 256 -0.58 15.60 -2.66
CA GLU A 256 -1.66 16.58 -2.43
C GLU A 256 -1.60 17.76 -3.39
N ALA A 257 -0.44 18.08 -3.98
CA ALA A 257 -0.34 19.18 -4.93
C ALA A 257 -1.22 18.98 -6.16
N ARG A 258 -1.73 17.76 -6.39
CA ARG A 258 -2.68 17.43 -7.48
C ARG A 258 -4.15 17.42 -7.06
N ASN A 259 -4.46 17.51 -5.76
CA ASN A 259 -5.83 17.40 -5.25
C ASN A 259 -6.63 18.71 -5.29
N GLU A 260 -6.02 19.84 -5.62
CA GLU A 260 -6.71 21.14 -5.67
C GLU A 260 -7.34 21.49 -7.03
N GLY A 261 -7.28 20.60 -8.01
CA GLY A 261 -7.65 20.91 -9.40
C GLY A 261 -8.68 19.98 -10.02
N ASP A 262 -9.77 19.66 -9.32
CA ASP A 262 -11.10 19.43 -9.91
C ASP A 262 -12.07 19.09 -8.78
N GLY A 263 -12.58 20.14 -8.14
CA GLY A 263 -13.80 20.02 -7.35
C GLY A 263 -14.89 19.50 -8.28
N ALA A 264 -15.22 18.22 -8.15
CA ALA A 264 -16.55 17.74 -8.49
C ALA A 264 -17.52 18.56 -7.62
N ALA A 265 -17.98 19.67 -8.20
CA ALA A 265 -19.14 20.36 -7.70
C ALA A 265 -20.26 19.33 -7.67
N SER A 266 -20.53 18.77 -6.49
CA SER A 266 -21.87 18.32 -6.14
C SER A 266 -22.76 19.55 -6.23
N ARG A 267 -23.19 19.84 -7.46
CA ARG A 267 -24.26 20.75 -7.76
C ARG A 267 -25.52 20.01 -7.33
N SER A 268 -25.77 19.99 -6.03
CA SER A 268 -27.10 19.73 -5.49
C SER A 268 -27.97 20.86 -6.00
N THR A 269 -28.65 20.64 -7.12
CA THR A 269 -29.79 21.44 -7.55
C THR A 269 -30.77 21.45 -6.38
N PRO A 270 -31.10 22.60 -5.78
CA PRO A 270 -32.18 22.65 -4.81
C PRO A 270 -33.47 22.40 -5.59
N VAL A 271 -34.11 21.26 -5.34
CA VAL A 271 -35.48 21.01 -5.80
C VAL A 271 -36.36 22.07 -5.11
N PRO A 272 -37.09 22.91 -5.85
CA PRO A 272 -37.96 23.90 -5.25
C PRO A 272 -39.08 23.16 -4.51
N THR A 273 -39.18 23.42 -3.21
CA THR A 273 -40.24 22.90 -2.35
C THR A 273 -41.54 23.62 -2.68
N THR A 274 -42.45 22.96 -3.38
CA THR A 274 -43.86 23.37 -3.42
C THR A 274 -44.69 22.36 -2.65
N SER A 275 -45.23 22.81 -1.53
CA SER A 275 -46.22 22.14 -0.71
C SER A 275 -47.56 22.03 -1.46
N SER A 276 -48.12 20.82 -1.54
CA SER A 276 -49.58 20.59 -1.54
C SER A 276 -49.89 19.09 -1.55
N ALA A 277 -50.99 18.74 -0.88
CA ALA A 277 -51.33 17.43 -0.34
C ALA A 277 -51.95 16.43 -1.33
N ASP A 278 -52.03 15.18 -0.86
CA ASP A 278 -52.97 14.09 -1.17
C ASP A 278 -53.09 13.54 -2.61
N SER A 279 -52.73 12.27 -2.80
CA SER A 279 -53.75 11.19 -2.81
C SER A 279 -53.10 9.80 -2.94
N LEU A 280 -53.71 8.82 -2.27
CA LEU A 280 -53.45 7.38 -2.33
C LEU A 280 -53.41 6.83 -3.77
N ARG A 281 -52.56 5.82 -4.02
CA ARG A 281 -53.01 4.46 -4.38
C ARG A 281 -51.90 3.40 -4.29
N VAL A 282 -52.36 2.25 -3.81
CA VAL A 282 -51.72 0.97 -3.52
C VAL A 282 -51.25 0.26 -4.80
N TYR A 283 -50.09 -0.42 -4.75
CA TYR A 283 -49.92 -1.75 -5.33
C TYR A 283 -48.99 -2.60 -4.44
N MET A 284 -49.48 -3.80 -4.09
CA MET A 284 -48.81 -4.85 -3.33
C MET A 284 -47.84 -5.67 -4.20
N ALA A 285 -46.79 -6.20 -3.57
CA ALA A 285 -46.30 -7.60 -3.65
C ALA A 285 -44.98 -7.67 -2.87
N VAL A 286 -44.96 -8.10 -1.60
CA VAL A 286 -44.88 -9.49 -1.12
C VAL A 286 -43.67 -10.25 -1.68
N ASN A 287 -42.60 -10.34 -0.89
CA ASN A 287 -42.08 -11.62 -0.41
C ASN A 287 -41.13 -11.38 0.78
N ALA A 288 -41.63 -11.64 1.97
CA ALA A 288 -40.86 -11.95 3.16
C ALA A 288 -41.05 -13.45 3.43
N VAL A 289 -39.98 -14.19 3.76
CA VAL A 289 -39.95 -15.54 4.37
C VAL A 289 -38.46 -15.97 4.39
N PHE A 290 -37.82 -16.46 5.45
CA PHE A 290 -38.08 -16.54 6.89
C PHE A 290 -36.69 -16.66 7.56
N VAL A 291 -36.51 -16.01 8.71
CA VAL A 291 -35.53 -16.39 9.73
C VAL A 291 -36.23 -17.39 10.66
N VAL A 292 -35.60 -18.52 10.99
CA VAL A 292 -35.82 -19.19 12.28
C VAL A 292 -34.49 -19.65 12.86
N LEU A 293 -34.30 -19.22 14.10
CA LEU A 293 -33.23 -19.49 15.03
C LEU A 293 -33.34 -20.89 15.68
N ALA A 294 -32.18 -21.53 15.85
CA ALA A 294 -31.65 -22.16 17.06
C ALA A 294 -32.37 -23.31 17.83
N VAL A 295 -31.51 -24.11 18.49
CA VAL A 295 -31.63 -24.71 19.86
C VAL A 295 -31.58 -26.25 19.96
N THR A 296 -30.38 -26.72 20.34
CA THR A 296 -29.97 -27.76 21.33
C THR A 296 -30.33 -29.26 21.27
N MET A 297 -29.28 -30.03 21.62
CA MET A 297 -29.20 -31.25 22.46
C MET A 297 -29.63 -32.61 21.90
N ALA A 298 -28.62 -33.45 21.59
CA ALA A 298 -28.38 -34.74 22.24
C ALA A 298 -26.89 -35.09 22.12
#